data_AF-A0A2W6BBR2-F1
#
_entry.id   AF-A0A2W6BBR2-F1
#
_cell.length_a   1.000
_cell.length_b   1.000
_cell.length_c   1.000
_cell.angle_alpha   90.00
_cell.angle_beta   90.00
_cell.angle_gamma   90.00
#
_symmetry.space_group_name_H-M   'P 1'
#
loop_
_entity.id
_entity.type
_entity.pdbx_description
1 polymer ?
#
loop_
_entity_poly.entity_id
_entity_poly.type
_entity_poly.pdbx_seq_one_letter_code
_entity_poly.pdbx_strand_id
1 'polypeptide(L)'
;MPTISYGNYPERLSDLLGSLGEAERDRARILTKEENDELESISLNRLPQTSWGTIDWNSINVREQHAVSDDVEGAALLRQLVLRYAEADSETIIFWGNIVVPSLALAVNIVAELTNEILATSHDVWLFAVKEQIILEYFHEGRLTVADVPTY
;
A
#
# COMPACT_ATOMS: atom_id res chain seq x y z
N MET A 1 12.27 -14.60 22.75
CA MET A 1 11.36 -14.02 21.73
C MET A 1 12.26 -13.44 20.66
N PRO A 2 12.17 -13.86 19.39
CA PRO A 2 12.90 -13.18 18.33
C PRO A 2 12.45 -11.72 18.31
N THR A 3 13.42 -10.80 18.33
CA THR A 3 13.17 -9.37 18.14
C THR A 3 12.64 -9.21 16.73
N ILE A 4 11.36 -8.87 16.58
CA ILE A 4 10.78 -8.58 15.27
C ILE A 4 11.42 -7.26 14.82
N SER A 5 12.37 -7.36 13.88
CA SER A 5 13.00 -6.22 13.24
C SER A 5 12.32 -5.98 11.89
N TYR A 6 12.28 -4.72 11.49
CA TYR A 6 11.71 -4.32 10.22
C TYR A 6 12.45 -4.96 9.05
N GLY A 7 11.70 -5.38 8.04
CA GLY A 7 12.25 -5.84 6.77
C GLY A 7 13.08 -7.11 6.85
N ASN A 8 12.86 -7.98 7.84
CA ASN A 8 13.59 -9.24 8.00
C ASN A 8 13.26 -10.32 6.96
N TYR A 9 12.20 -10.15 6.17
CA TYR A 9 11.80 -11.05 5.09
C TYR A 9 11.67 -10.32 3.74
N PRO A 10 12.74 -9.69 3.23
CA PRO A 10 12.70 -8.99 1.95
C PRO A 10 12.47 -9.94 0.77
N GLU A 11 12.77 -11.23 0.92
CA GLU A 11 12.54 -12.25 -0.10
C GLU A 11 11.07 -12.44 -0.46
N ARG A 12 10.14 -11.98 0.38
CA ARG A 12 8.70 -11.96 0.05
C ARG A 12 8.37 -11.00 -1.10
N LEU A 13 9.25 -10.05 -1.39
CA LEU A 13 9.12 -9.16 -2.54
C LEU A 13 9.67 -9.78 -3.84
N SER A 14 10.21 -11.01 -3.82
CA SER A 14 10.93 -11.56 -4.97
C SER A 14 10.05 -11.69 -6.22
N ASP A 15 8.81 -12.15 -6.08
CA ASP A 15 7.90 -12.30 -7.21
C ASP A 15 7.51 -10.92 -7.78
N LEU A 16 7.15 -9.98 -6.89
CA LEU A 16 6.83 -8.59 -7.27
C LEU A 16 8.01 -7.92 -7.98
N LEU A 17 9.22 -7.98 -7.40
CA LEU A 17 10.42 -7.39 -7.99
C LEU A 17 10.88 -8.14 -9.25
N GLY A 18 10.54 -9.42 -9.36
CA GLY A 18 10.79 -10.27 -10.52
C GLY A 18 9.96 -9.85 -11.73
N SER A 19 8.70 -9.47 -11.52
CA SER A 19 7.78 -8.98 -12.56
C SER A 19 8.15 -7.63 -13.16
N LEU A 20 8.99 -6.84 -12.49
CA LEU A 20 9.46 -5.54 -13.00
C LEU A 20 10.37 -5.68 -14.24
N GLY A 21 10.25 -4.76 -15.19
CA GLY A 21 11.24 -4.53 -16.24
C GLY A 21 12.56 -3.98 -15.69
N GLU A 22 13.63 -4.00 -16.50
CA GLU A 22 14.96 -3.49 -16.08
C GLU A 22 14.91 -2.02 -15.65
N ALA A 23 14.32 -1.15 -16.46
CA ALA A 23 14.19 0.27 -16.14
C ALA A 23 13.27 0.56 -14.95
N GLU A 24 12.34 -0.34 -14.65
CA GLU A 24 11.41 -0.21 -13.53
C GLU A 24 12.07 -0.64 -12.23
N ARG A 25 12.90 -1.69 -12.26
CA ARG A 25 13.72 -2.12 -11.12
C ARG A 25 14.63 -1.01 -10.63
N ASP A 26 15.24 -0.24 -11.53
CA ASP A 26 16.10 0.90 -11.16
C ASP A 26 15.33 2.03 -10.46
N ARG A 27 14.00 2.10 -10.66
CA ARG A 27 13.13 3.10 -10.03
C ARG A 27 12.41 2.58 -8.79
N ALA A 28 12.43 1.27 -8.57
CA ALA A 28 11.86 0.63 -7.38
C ALA A 28 12.76 0.84 -6.18
N ARG A 29 12.19 1.31 -5.06
CA ARG A 29 12.94 1.56 -3.82
C ARG A 29 12.36 0.77 -2.68
N ILE A 30 13.11 -0.21 -2.19
CA ILE A 30 12.83 -0.85 -0.91
C ILE A 30 13.19 0.15 0.18
N LEU A 31 12.22 0.50 1.02
CA LEU A 31 12.38 1.52 2.03
C LEU A 31 13.14 0.98 3.25
N THR A 32 14.06 1.79 3.75
CA THR A 32 14.65 1.59 5.07
C THR A 32 13.61 1.77 6.18
N LYS A 33 13.95 1.38 7.42
CA LYS A 33 13.06 1.57 8.57
C LYS A 33 12.77 3.06 8.78
N GLU A 34 13.79 3.89 8.66
CA GLU A 34 13.69 5.34 8.84
C GLU A 34 12.77 5.97 7.77
N GLU A 35 12.95 5.63 6.49
CA GLU A 35 12.07 6.10 5.41
C GLU A 35 10.62 5.62 5.60
N ASN A 36 10.43 4.35 6.01
CA ASN A 36 9.11 3.82 6.30
C ASN A 36 8.42 4.62 7.41
N ASP A 37 9.10 4.87 8.53
CA ASP A 37 8.53 5.60 9.67
C ASP A 37 8.16 7.04 9.29
N GLU A 38 9.01 7.70 8.50
CA GLU A 38 8.73 9.03 7.97
C GLU A 38 7.47 9.03 7.09
N LEU A 39 7.34 8.05 6.19
CA LEU A 39 6.21 7.93 5.29
C LEU A 39 4.92 7.54 6.02
N GLU A 40 4.96 6.66 7.01
CA GLU A 40 3.83 6.36 7.89
C GLU A 40 3.38 7.61 8.66
N SER A 41 4.33 8.42 9.17
CA SER A 41 4.04 9.64 9.93
C SER A 41 3.26 10.70 9.13
N ILE A 42 3.45 10.73 7.81
CA ILE A 42 2.74 11.65 6.92
C ILE A 42 1.51 11.02 6.26
N SER A 43 1.22 9.74 6.51
CA SER A 43 0.12 8.99 5.89
C SER A 43 -0.75 8.26 6.90
N LEU A 44 -0.50 6.96 7.14
CA LEU A 44 -1.25 6.07 8.02
C LEU A 44 -1.47 6.67 9.41
N ASN A 45 -0.42 7.25 9.99
CA ASN A 45 -0.46 7.79 11.35
C ASN A 45 -1.25 9.11 11.47
N ARG A 46 -1.70 9.68 10.34
CA ARG A 46 -2.59 10.85 10.33
C ARG A 46 -4.07 10.48 10.33
N LEU A 47 -4.38 9.22 10.08
CA LEU A 47 -5.74 8.71 10.10
C LEU A 47 -6.07 8.18 11.50
N PRO A 48 -7.33 8.32 11.95
CA PRO A 48 -7.74 7.82 13.25
C PRO A 48 -7.56 6.30 13.30
N GLN A 49 -7.12 5.82 14.47
CA GLN A 49 -6.81 4.41 14.69
C GLN A 49 -7.83 3.80 15.64
N THR A 50 -8.24 2.57 15.34
CA THR A 50 -8.98 1.71 16.25
C THR A 50 -8.10 1.30 17.44
N SER A 51 -8.69 0.78 18.51
CA SER A 51 -7.95 0.26 19.67
C SER A 51 -7.07 -0.96 19.37
N TRP A 52 -7.16 -1.51 18.15
CA TRP A 52 -6.44 -2.70 17.70
C TRP A 52 -5.35 -2.37 16.66
N GLY A 53 -5.12 -1.07 16.40
CA GLY A 53 -4.00 -0.61 15.58
C GLY A 53 -4.22 -0.63 14.07
N THR A 54 -5.48 -0.62 13.61
CA THR A 54 -5.85 -0.37 12.21
C THR A 54 -6.64 0.92 12.07
N ILE A 55 -6.80 1.46 10.86
CA ILE A 55 -7.54 2.69 10.58
C ILE A 55 -9.02 2.53 10.95
N ASP A 56 -9.55 3.49 11.70
CA ASP A 56 -10.97 3.57 12.01
C ASP A 56 -11.75 4.27 10.87
N TRP A 57 -12.00 3.52 9.81
CA TRP A 57 -12.75 4.01 8.65
C TRP A 57 -14.17 4.49 8.97
N ASN A 58 -14.77 4.07 10.09
CA ASN A 58 -16.11 4.50 10.48
C ASN A 58 -16.11 5.91 11.10
N SER A 59 -14.95 6.42 11.49
CA SER A 59 -14.79 7.73 12.12
C SER A 59 -14.49 8.87 11.13
N ILE A 60 -14.31 8.55 9.84
CA ILE A 60 -13.99 9.52 8.78
C ILE A 60 -14.89 9.36 7.56
N ASN A 61 -14.95 10.42 6.76
CA ASN A 61 -15.61 10.38 5.46
C ASN A 61 -14.65 9.77 4.43
N VAL A 62 -14.89 8.51 4.06
CA VAL A 62 -14.17 7.85 2.96
C VAL A 62 -14.70 8.33 1.61
N ARG A 63 -13.85 8.33 0.59
CA ARG A 63 -14.26 8.68 -0.78
C ARG A 63 -15.08 7.56 -1.42
N GLU A 64 -14.57 6.35 -1.32
CA GLU A 64 -15.17 5.15 -1.87
C GLU A 64 -14.90 3.97 -0.94
N GLN A 65 -15.85 3.04 -0.87
CA GLN A 65 -15.67 1.76 -0.21
C GLN A 65 -16.41 0.69 -1.01
N HIS A 66 -15.74 -0.42 -1.28
CA HIS A 66 -16.24 -1.51 -2.10
C HIS A 66 -16.03 -2.84 -1.39
N ALA A 67 -17.02 -3.73 -1.51
CA ALA A 67 -16.83 -5.14 -1.18
C ALA A 67 -16.26 -5.87 -2.40
N VAL A 68 -15.33 -6.79 -2.17
CA VAL A 68 -14.74 -7.66 -3.19
C VAL A 68 -14.84 -9.10 -2.73
N SER A 69 -15.10 -10.00 -3.67
CA SER A 69 -15.44 -11.40 -3.39
C SER A 69 -14.20 -12.29 -3.32
N ASP A 70 -13.14 -11.91 -4.02
CA ASP A 70 -11.86 -12.61 -4.09
C ASP A 70 -10.71 -11.65 -4.48
N ASP A 71 -9.48 -12.18 -4.46
CA ASP A 71 -8.27 -11.42 -4.77
C ASP A 71 -8.19 -10.98 -6.24
N VAL A 72 -8.84 -11.69 -7.16
CA VAL A 72 -8.83 -11.36 -8.59
C VAL A 72 -9.69 -10.11 -8.83
N GLU A 73 -10.88 -10.08 -8.24
CA GLU A 73 -11.74 -8.90 -8.21
C GLU A 73 -11.05 -7.75 -7.46
N GLY A 74 -10.42 -8.06 -6.31
CA GLY A 74 -9.63 -7.12 -5.52
C GLY A 74 -8.52 -6.43 -6.31
N ALA A 75 -7.68 -7.20 -7.01
CA ALA A 75 -6.58 -6.69 -7.81
C ALA A 75 -7.08 -5.82 -8.97
N ALA A 76 -8.12 -6.27 -9.69
CA ALA A 76 -8.72 -5.52 -10.79
C ALA A 76 -9.29 -4.16 -10.32
N LEU A 77 -9.98 -4.15 -9.17
CA LEU A 77 -10.53 -2.94 -8.59
C LEU A 77 -9.43 -2.01 -8.05
N LEU A 78 -8.42 -2.54 -7.36
CA LEU A 78 -7.27 -1.78 -6.87
C LEU A 78 -6.55 -1.07 -8.02
N ARG A 79 -6.35 -1.78 -9.14
CA ARG A 79 -5.78 -1.22 -10.38
C ARG A 79 -6.61 -0.06 -10.91
N GLN A 80 -7.93 -0.23 -10.93
CA GLN A 80 -8.84 0.83 -11.38
C GLN A 80 -8.77 2.07 -10.47
N LEU A 81 -8.77 1.86 -9.15
CA LEU A 81 -8.82 2.95 -8.17
C LEU A 81 -7.51 3.71 -8.09
N VAL A 82 -6.36 3.02 -8.10
CA VAL A 82 -5.06 3.71 -8.07
C VAL A 82 -4.87 4.61 -9.30
N LEU A 83 -5.26 4.15 -10.50
CA LEU A 83 -5.23 4.95 -11.73
C LEU A 83 -6.26 6.08 -11.76
N ARG A 84 -7.37 5.94 -11.02
CA ARG A 84 -8.40 6.98 -10.91
C ARG A 84 -7.96 8.12 -10.01
N TYR A 85 -7.24 7.80 -8.94
CA TYR A 85 -6.98 8.74 -7.85
C TYR A 85 -5.56 9.31 -7.82
N ALA A 86 -4.62 8.75 -8.59
CA ALA A 86 -3.25 9.22 -8.62
C ALA A 86 -2.72 9.33 -10.05
N GLU A 87 -1.82 10.29 -10.28
CA GLU A 87 -1.17 10.46 -11.58
C GLU A 87 -0.19 9.32 -11.86
N ALA A 88 -0.10 8.87 -13.11
CA ALA A 88 0.69 7.70 -13.50
C ALA A 88 2.15 7.71 -13.03
N ASP A 89 2.81 8.87 -13.05
CA ASP A 89 4.22 9.01 -12.65
C ASP A 89 4.41 9.38 -11.17
N SER A 90 3.33 9.58 -10.40
CA SER A 90 3.41 9.91 -8.97
C SER A 90 3.99 8.74 -8.17
N GLU A 91 4.80 9.06 -7.17
CA GLU A 91 5.33 8.07 -6.23
C GLU A 91 4.20 7.57 -5.31
N THR A 92 4.11 6.25 -5.22
CA THR A 92 3.17 5.53 -4.35
C THR A 92 3.96 4.60 -3.45
N ILE A 93 3.63 4.64 -2.16
CA ILE A 93 4.23 3.78 -1.15
C ILE A 93 3.29 2.61 -0.89
N ILE A 94 3.83 1.40 -0.94
CA ILE A 94 3.13 0.17 -0.58
C ILE A 94 3.56 -0.21 0.83
N PHE A 95 2.61 -0.14 1.77
CA PHE A 95 2.76 -0.64 3.14
C PHE A 95 2.06 -1.98 3.29
N TRP A 96 2.58 -2.81 4.19
CA TRP A 96 2.07 -4.15 4.46
C TRP A 96 1.53 -4.24 5.87
N GLY A 97 0.54 -5.11 6.12
CA GLY A 97 -0.01 -5.43 7.46
C GLY A 97 0.98 -6.07 8.43
N ASN A 98 2.26 -6.08 8.10
CA ASN A 98 3.31 -6.68 8.89
C ASN A 98 4.61 -5.90 8.69
N ILE A 99 5.37 -5.74 9.78
CA ILE A 99 6.64 -5.00 9.77
C ILE A 99 7.80 -5.77 9.12
N VAL A 100 7.63 -7.08 8.90
CA VAL A 100 8.73 -7.96 8.51
C VAL A 100 8.99 -7.95 7.00
N VAL A 101 8.02 -7.56 6.19
CA VAL A 101 8.22 -7.24 4.77
C VAL A 101 8.48 -5.74 4.68
N PRO A 102 9.57 -5.29 4.03
CA PRO A 102 9.83 -3.87 3.91
C PRO A 102 8.86 -3.23 2.91
N SER A 103 8.48 -1.98 3.18
CA SER A 103 7.64 -1.17 2.31
C SER A 103 8.39 -0.84 1.01
N LEU A 104 7.63 -0.59 -0.06
CA LEU A 104 8.17 -0.37 -1.40
C LEU A 104 7.62 0.92 -1.99
N ALA A 105 8.49 1.75 -2.57
CA ALA A 105 8.09 2.91 -3.36
C ALA A 105 8.19 2.63 -4.86
N LEU A 106 7.11 2.91 -5.59
CA LEU A 106 6.97 2.71 -7.04
C LEU A 106 6.13 3.85 -7.65
N ALA A 107 6.21 4.01 -8.97
CA ALA A 107 5.28 4.88 -9.69
C ALA A 107 3.89 4.21 -9.81
N VAL A 108 2.82 5.03 -9.79
CA VAL A 108 1.41 4.56 -9.86
C VAL A 108 1.15 3.63 -11.04
N ASN A 109 1.69 3.94 -12.23
CA ASN A 109 1.51 3.09 -13.41
C ASN A 109 2.08 1.68 -13.20
N ILE A 110 3.25 1.57 -12.56
CA ILE A 110 3.86 0.28 -12.23
C ILE A 110 3.02 -0.44 -11.17
N VAL A 111 2.57 0.27 -10.12
CA VAL A 111 1.69 -0.29 -9.09
C VAL A 111 0.41 -0.85 -9.70
N ALA A 112 -0.19 -0.14 -10.66
CA ALA A 112 -1.40 -0.56 -11.35
C ALA A 112 -1.20 -1.86 -12.16
N GLU A 113 -0.01 -2.08 -12.70
CA GLU A 113 0.32 -3.30 -13.44
C GLU A 113 0.60 -4.50 -12.52
N LEU A 114 1.12 -4.25 -11.32
CA LEU A 114 1.54 -5.27 -10.35
C LEU A 114 0.53 -5.58 -9.24
N THR A 115 -0.73 -5.18 -9.40
CA THR A 115 -1.75 -5.36 -8.34
C THR A 115 -1.94 -6.81 -7.90
N ASN A 116 -1.77 -7.79 -8.78
CA ASN A 116 -1.85 -9.21 -8.41
C ASN A 116 -0.68 -9.61 -7.49
N GLU A 117 0.54 -9.25 -7.86
CA GLU A 117 1.75 -9.53 -7.09
C GLU A 117 1.75 -8.80 -5.74
N ILE A 118 1.22 -7.58 -5.70
CA ILE A 118 1.04 -6.81 -4.47
C ILE A 118 0.10 -7.55 -3.51
N LEU A 119 -1.09 -7.97 -3.96
CA LEU A 119 -2.04 -8.69 -3.11
C LEU A 119 -1.56 -10.11 -2.73
N ALA A 120 -0.73 -10.74 -3.57
CA ALA A 120 -0.08 -12.00 -3.22
C ALA A 120 1.00 -11.86 -2.13
N THR A 121 1.54 -10.64 -1.92
CA THR A 121 2.61 -10.38 -0.95
C THR A 121 2.10 -10.30 0.48
N SER A 122 0.92 -9.71 0.69
CA SER A 122 0.31 -9.58 2.02
C SER A 122 -1.21 -9.50 1.96
N HIS A 123 -1.85 -9.98 3.03
CA HIS A 123 -3.30 -9.96 3.18
C HIS A 123 -3.85 -8.54 3.40
N ASP A 124 -3.11 -7.69 4.12
CA ASP A 124 -3.49 -6.29 4.34
C ASP A 124 -2.45 -5.38 3.68
N VAL A 125 -2.93 -4.48 2.83
CA VAL A 125 -2.09 -3.62 2.00
C VAL A 125 -2.63 -2.20 2.03
N TRP A 126 -1.73 -1.23 2.20
CA TRP A 126 -2.05 0.18 1.97
C TRP A 126 -1.20 0.75 0.85
N LEU A 127 -1.84 1.48 -0.07
CA LEU A 127 -1.18 2.27 -1.11
C LEU A 127 -1.34 3.75 -0.79
N PHE A 128 -0.23 4.44 -0.52
CA PHE A 128 -0.22 5.87 -0.28
C PHE A 128 0.36 6.62 -1.47
N ALA A 129 -0.49 7.33 -2.20
CA ALA A 129 -0.09 8.22 -3.30
C ALA A 129 0.38 9.56 -2.72
N VAL A 130 1.70 9.78 -2.70
CA VAL A 130 2.33 10.85 -1.90
C VAL A 130 1.91 12.24 -2.37
N LYS A 131 1.86 12.47 -3.69
CA LYS A 131 1.53 13.78 -4.24
C LYS A 131 0.05 14.12 -4.02
N GLU A 132 -0.83 13.14 -4.22
CA GLU A 132 -2.28 13.30 -4.18
C GLU A 132 -2.84 13.23 -2.77
N GLN A 133 -2.03 12.78 -1.80
CA GLN A 133 -2.44 12.58 -0.40
C GLN A 133 -3.67 11.68 -0.32
N ILE A 134 -3.66 10.59 -1.10
CA ILE A 134 -4.69 9.56 -1.10
C ILE A 134 -4.11 8.29 -0.52
N ILE A 135 -4.91 7.60 0.29
CA ILE A 135 -4.64 6.25 0.71
C ILE A 135 -5.71 5.30 0.19
N LEU A 136 -5.27 4.14 -0.28
CA LEU A 136 -6.12 3.00 -0.58
C LEU A 136 -5.76 1.88 0.38
N GLU A 137 -6.75 1.22 0.94
CA GLU A 137 -6.58 -0.01 1.71
C GLU A 137 -7.23 -1.15 0.95
N TYR A 138 -6.52 -2.25 0.79
CA TYR A 138 -7.11 -3.56 0.58
C TYR A 138 -7.02 -4.34 1.90
N PHE A 139 -8.17 -4.75 2.41
CA PHE A 139 -8.30 -5.51 3.63
C PHE A 139 -8.76 -6.93 3.31
N HIS A 140 -8.09 -7.92 3.90
CA HIS A 140 -8.26 -9.34 3.58
C HIS A 140 -9.67 -9.91 3.80
N GLU A 141 -10.53 -9.20 4.53
CA GLU A 141 -11.95 -9.53 4.65
C GLU A 141 -12.79 -9.07 3.43
N GLY A 142 -12.15 -8.83 2.29
CA GLY A 142 -12.84 -8.53 1.03
C GLY A 142 -13.36 -7.10 0.96
N ARG A 143 -12.57 -6.12 1.41
CA ARG A 143 -12.96 -4.71 1.37
C ARG A 143 -11.84 -3.84 0.85
N LEU A 144 -12.19 -2.92 -0.04
CA LEU A 144 -11.28 -1.90 -0.55
C LEU A 144 -11.83 -0.52 -0.18
N THR A 145 -11.02 0.29 0.49
CA THR A 145 -11.40 1.64 0.95
C THR A 145 -10.46 2.68 0.35
N VAL A 146 -10.99 3.84 -0.05
CA VAL A 146 -10.21 4.99 -0.52
C VAL A 146 -10.53 6.20 0.34
N ALA A 147 -9.50 6.93 0.80
CA ALA A 147 -9.69 8.14 1.59
C ALA A 147 -8.59 9.18 1.34
N ASP A 148 -8.91 10.42 1.70
CA ASP A 148 -7.93 11.50 1.80
C ASP A 148 -7.06 11.34 3.05
N VAL A 149 -5.78 11.59 2.91
CA VAL A 149 -4.82 11.72 4.01
C VAL A 149 -4.79 13.19 4.44
N PRO A 150 -5.03 13.49 5.73
CA PRO A 150 -4.95 14.86 6.23
C PRO A 150 -3.55 15.48 6.02
N THR A 151 -3.53 16.76 5.63
CA THR A 151 -2.31 17.59 5.58
C THR A 151 -2.45 18.71 6.60
N TYR A 152 -1.71 18.62 7.71
CA TYR A 152 -1.69 19.63 8.76
C TYR A 152 -0.25 19.98 9.13
#